data_AF-A0A8E0RUS6-F1
#
_entry.id   AF-A0A8E0RUS6-F1
#
_cell.length_a   1.000
_cell.length_b   1.000
_cell.length_c   1.000
_cell.angle_alpha   90.00
_cell.angle_beta   90.00
_cell.angle_gamma   90.00
#
_symmetry.space_group_name_H-M   'P 1'
#
loop_
_entity.id
_entity.type
_entity.pdbx_description
1 polymer ?
#
loop_
_entity_poly.entity_id
_entity_poly.type
_entity_poly.pdbx_seq_one_letter_code
_entity_poly.pdbx_strand_id
1 'polypeptide(L)'
;MNNVAIAMTSSSVPSVQNPAIDMEDVYRWVSALTNVDTRESALLELCKIREHVPDLAPLLWHSCGSIAALLQEICAIYPYINPPRLNAHQSNRVCNALALLQCIASHPETRSDFLKANIPLYLYTFLNTNNPTRPFEYLRLTSLGVIGALVKTDEPEVIAFLLGSEIIPLCLVIMEFGSELSKTVATFIMQKILLDEVGLAYICQTHERFAHVAAVLGKVVIYLARDWSLRLMKHVIRCYLRLCDDPRARNALGQCLPQQLTDRTFSVQLENDLVTSRWLAQLLRRVSVAGPNANPTSTTSTITATNTTTSSGVNTNADATSGARNNVVFPTSVSTASLSATSTTTIANTVGPSSGMNTSNPGDTSASEKNTSESSASQSDTIQPSVSGETTGTAAAQS
;
A
#
# COMPACT_ATOMS: atom_id res chain seq x y z
N MET A 1 -26.92 60.73 39.03
CA MET A 1 -28.14 60.35 39.79
C MET A 1 -29.01 59.50 38.88
N ASN A 2 -29.64 58.47 39.46
CA ASN A 2 -30.72 57.60 38.96
C ASN A 2 -30.55 56.81 37.64
N ASN A 3 -30.97 55.54 37.74
CA ASN A 3 -31.08 54.54 36.68
C ASN A 3 -32.48 54.55 36.04
N VAL A 4 -32.66 53.78 34.95
CA VAL A 4 -33.68 52.72 34.72
C VAL A 4 -33.68 52.46 33.20
N ALA A 5 -32.95 51.48 32.67
CA ALA A 5 -33.16 50.02 32.72
C ALA A 5 -34.21 49.50 31.72
N ILE A 6 -33.72 48.77 30.70
CA ILE A 6 -34.48 47.81 29.89
C ILE A 6 -33.64 46.53 29.84
N ALA A 7 -34.27 45.37 30.06
CA ALA A 7 -33.60 44.08 30.01
C ALA A 7 -33.59 43.51 28.58
N MET A 8 -32.49 42.87 28.20
CA MET A 8 -32.48 41.92 27.07
C MET A 8 -31.84 40.62 27.53
N THR A 9 -32.54 39.51 27.29
CA THR A 9 -32.13 38.17 27.69
C THR A 9 -30.98 37.69 26.83
N SER A 10 -29.87 37.30 27.46
CA SER A 10 -28.78 36.60 26.79
C SER A 10 -29.23 35.18 26.42
N SER A 11 -29.68 34.98 25.19
CA SER A 11 -29.92 33.65 24.63
C SER A 11 -28.59 32.92 24.48
N SER A 12 -28.27 32.04 25.45
CA SER A 12 -27.10 31.17 25.37
C SER A 12 -27.27 30.20 24.21
N VAL A 13 -26.54 30.46 23.11
CA VAL A 13 -26.41 29.53 21.98
C VAL A 13 -25.97 28.17 22.54
N PRO A 14 -26.70 27.08 22.31
CA PRO A 14 -26.28 25.78 22.78
C PRO A 14 -25.01 25.38 22.03
N SER A 15 -23.89 25.36 22.76
CA SER A 15 -22.67 24.74 22.26
C SER A 15 -22.98 23.27 21.97
N VAL A 16 -22.74 22.84 20.72
CA VAL A 16 -22.87 21.43 20.35
C VAL A 16 -21.81 20.66 21.15
N GLN A 17 -22.24 20.04 22.23
CA GLN A 17 -21.39 19.15 23.01
C GLN A 17 -21.03 17.95 22.12
N ASN A 18 -19.74 17.69 21.95
CA ASN A 18 -19.32 16.33 21.58
C ASN A 18 -19.96 15.37 22.58
N PRO A 19 -20.51 14.22 22.15
CA PRO A 19 -20.96 13.20 23.09
C PRO A 19 -19.77 12.82 23.97
N ALA A 20 -19.91 13.01 25.28
CA ALA A 20 -18.87 12.66 26.23
C ALA A 20 -18.68 11.13 26.17
N ILE A 21 -17.53 10.70 25.64
CA ILE A 21 -17.20 9.28 25.53
C ILE A 21 -16.91 8.78 26.94
N ASP A 22 -17.78 7.92 27.45
CA ASP A 22 -17.58 7.29 28.75
C ASP A 22 -16.41 6.31 28.67
N MET A 23 -15.43 6.48 29.55
CA MET A 23 -14.27 5.59 29.59
C MET A 23 -14.62 4.21 30.14
N GLU A 24 -15.71 4.05 30.92
CA GLU A 24 -16.20 2.74 31.34
C GLU A 24 -16.69 1.91 30.13
N ASP A 25 -17.35 2.55 29.16
CA ASP A 25 -17.69 1.93 27.87
C ASP A 25 -16.43 1.50 27.11
N VAL A 26 -15.38 2.34 27.08
CA VAL A 26 -14.09 2.02 26.43
C VAL A 26 -13.42 0.82 27.08
N TYR A 27 -13.30 0.78 28.41
CA TYR A 27 -12.71 -0.36 29.13
C TYR A 27 -13.52 -1.65 28.90
N ARG A 28 -14.86 -1.55 28.89
CA ARG A 28 -15.74 -2.69 28.59
C ARG A 28 -15.51 -3.22 27.17
N TRP A 29 -15.40 -2.36 26.15
CA TRP A 29 -15.10 -2.80 24.79
C TRP A 29 -13.68 -3.38 24.64
N VAL A 30 -12.66 -2.78 25.26
CA VAL A 30 -11.28 -3.30 25.23
C VAL A 30 -11.18 -4.70 25.86
N SER A 31 -11.86 -4.91 26.98
CA SER A 31 -11.97 -6.25 27.61
C SER A 31 -12.71 -7.25 26.71
N ALA A 32 -13.80 -6.81 26.08
CA ALA A 32 -14.64 -7.60 25.18
C ALA A 32 -13.96 -8.03 23.87
N LEU A 33 -12.77 -7.50 23.51
CA LEU A 33 -11.96 -7.99 22.41
C LEU A 33 -11.45 -9.42 22.63
N THR A 34 -11.23 -9.83 23.88
CA THR A 34 -10.64 -11.14 24.19
C THR A 34 -11.59 -12.29 23.82
N ASN A 35 -12.86 -12.18 24.23
CA ASN A 35 -13.92 -13.14 23.92
C ASN A 35 -14.39 -13.03 22.45
N VAL A 36 -14.33 -14.16 21.73
CA VAL A 36 -14.67 -14.27 20.31
C VAL A 36 -16.09 -13.79 19.98
N ASP A 37 -17.06 -14.06 20.87
CA ASP A 37 -18.48 -13.73 20.64
C ASP A 37 -18.76 -12.23 20.70
N THR A 38 -18.05 -11.50 21.56
CA THR A 38 -18.22 -10.04 21.76
C THR A 38 -17.21 -9.21 20.96
N ARG A 39 -16.16 -9.84 20.42
CA ARG A 39 -15.07 -9.15 19.73
C ARG A 39 -15.52 -8.33 18.53
N GLU A 40 -16.48 -8.80 17.74
CA GLU A 40 -16.87 -8.10 16.51
C GLU A 40 -17.57 -6.76 16.77
N SER A 41 -18.47 -6.70 17.76
CA SER A 41 -19.07 -5.43 18.18
C SER A 41 -18.06 -4.53 18.89
N ALA A 42 -17.19 -5.08 19.73
CA ALA A 42 -16.10 -4.33 20.36
C ALA A 42 -15.15 -3.70 19.33
N LEU A 43 -14.73 -4.44 18.30
CA LEU A 43 -13.93 -3.93 17.18
C LEU A 43 -14.64 -2.77 16.46
N LEU A 44 -15.94 -2.88 16.23
CA LEU A 44 -16.72 -1.86 15.53
C LEU A 44 -16.82 -0.56 16.34
N GLU A 45 -17.14 -0.63 17.64
CA GLU A 45 -17.26 0.57 18.48
C GLU A 45 -15.91 1.23 18.75
N LEU A 46 -14.86 0.45 19.07
CA LEU A 46 -13.50 0.97 19.24
C LEU A 46 -12.98 1.64 17.96
N CYS A 47 -13.31 1.10 16.77
CA CYS A 47 -12.92 1.66 15.48
C CYS A 47 -13.56 3.04 15.22
N LYS A 48 -14.77 3.32 15.73
CA LYS A 48 -15.44 4.64 15.64
C LYS A 48 -14.78 5.68 16.54
N ILE A 49 -14.45 5.31 17.79
CA ILE A 49 -13.96 6.25 18.80
C ILE A 49 -12.44 6.52 18.74
N ARG A 50 -11.69 5.74 17.96
CA ARG A 50 -10.20 5.76 17.91
C ARG A 50 -9.55 7.14 17.66
N GLU A 51 -10.27 8.09 17.09
CA GLU A 51 -9.79 9.45 16.79
C GLU A 51 -10.18 10.47 17.88
N HIS A 52 -11.00 10.06 18.85
CA HIS A 52 -11.49 10.86 19.97
C HIS A 52 -10.89 10.45 21.33
N VAL A 53 -10.36 9.23 21.43
CA VAL A 53 -9.69 8.70 22.64
C VAL A 53 -8.18 8.63 22.37
N PRO A 54 -7.37 9.62 22.81
CA PRO A 54 -5.94 9.69 22.47
C PRO A 54 -5.15 8.49 23.03
N ASP A 55 -5.43 8.11 24.27
CA ASP A 55 -4.70 7.08 25.02
C ASP A 55 -5.16 5.64 24.68
N LEU A 56 -5.98 5.47 23.63
CA LEU A 56 -6.50 4.17 23.20
C LEU A 56 -5.38 3.21 22.77
N ALA A 57 -4.29 3.73 22.18
CA ALA A 57 -3.17 2.91 21.73
C ALA A 57 -2.40 2.26 22.91
N PRO A 58 -1.93 3.01 23.93
CA PRO A 58 -1.41 2.42 25.17
C PRO A 58 -2.40 1.46 25.85
N LEU A 59 -3.68 1.82 25.91
CA LEU A 59 -4.72 0.98 26.51
C LEU A 59 -4.86 -0.37 25.80
N LEU A 60 -4.88 -0.39 24.46
CA LEU A 60 -4.92 -1.62 23.66
C LEU A 60 -3.61 -2.43 23.74
N TRP A 61 -2.47 -1.77 23.93
CA TRP A 61 -1.15 -2.41 24.00
C TRP A 61 -0.91 -3.11 25.34
N HIS A 62 -1.27 -2.44 26.44
CA HIS A 62 -1.07 -2.96 27.81
C HIS A 62 -2.24 -3.81 28.32
N SER A 63 -3.41 -3.77 27.67
CA SER A 63 -4.53 -4.67 27.98
C SER A 63 -4.21 -6.13 27.61
N CYS A 64 -4.33 -7.01 28.61
CA CYS A 64 -3.98 -8.42 28.49
C CYS A 64 -4.79 -9.12 27.37
N GLY A 65 -4.10 -9.68 26.38
CA GLY A 65 -4.70 -10.42 25.28
C GLY A 65 -5.31 -9.56 24.16
N SER A 66 -5.41 -8.24 24.30
CA SER A 66 -6.02 -7.38 23.26
C SER A 66 -5.23 -7.42 21.95
N ILE A 67 -3.89 -7.29 21.97
CA ILE A 67 -3.05 -7.42 20.77
C ILE A 67 -3.13 -8.84 20.17
N ALA A 68 -3.19 -9.88 21.00
CA ALA A 68 -3.35 -11.26 20.53
C ALA A 68 -4.69 -11.48 19.83
N ALA A 69 -5.78 -10.86 20.31
CA ALA A 69 -7.08 -10.88 19.65
C ALA A 69 -7.03 -10.18 18.28
N LEU A 70 -6.38 -9.02 18.16
CA LEU A 70 -6.21 -8.32 16.87
C LEU A 70 -5.40 -9.16 15.86
N LEU A 71 -4.37 -9.88 16.32
CA LEU A 71 -3.59 -10.81 15.48
C LEU A 71 -4.38 -12.06 15.08
N GLN A 72 -5.26 -12.58 15.95
CA GLN A 72 -6.17 -13.69 15.60
C GLN A 72 -7.13 -13.30 14.47
N GLU A 73 -7.65 -12.07 14.47
CA GLU A 73 -8.53 -11.58 13.39
C GLU A 73 -7.80 -11.48 12.05
N ILE A 74 -6.51 -11.13 12.04
CA ILE A 74 -5.68 -11.20 10.83
C ILE A 74 -5.48 -12.65 10.38
N CYS A 75 -5.08 -13.55 11.29
CA CYS A 75 -4.80 -14.94 10.95
C CYS A 75 -6.04 -15.71 10.46
N ALA A 76 -7.23 -15.38 11.00
CA ALA A 76 -8.51 -15.95 10.58
C ALA A 76 -8.86 -15.67 9.10
N ILE A 77 -8.26 -14.64 8.49
CA ILE A 77 -8.48 -14.27 7.09
C ILE A 77 -7.58 -15.06 6.12
N TYR A 78 -6.41 -15.54 6.54
CA TYR A 78 -5.46 -16.22 5.64
C TYR A 78 -6.06 -17.38 4.81
N PRO A 79 -6.96 -18.25 5.34
CA PRO A 79 -7.62 -19.30 4.54
C PRO A 79 -8.51 -18.79 3.39
N TYR A 80 -8.89 -17.50 3.41
CA TYR A 80 -9.73 -16.85 2.40
C TYR A 80 -8.92 -16.00 1.42
N ILE A 81 -7.60 -15.88 1.61
CA ILE A 81 -6.68 -15.18 0.71
C ILE A 81 -6.33 -16.05 -0.50
N ASN A 82 -6.02 -17.33 -0.28
CA ASN A 82 -5.71 -18.29 -1.34
C ASN A 82 -6.35 -19.66 -1.03
N PRO A 83 -7.38 -20.12 -1.79
CA PRO A 83 -8.01 -19.44 -2.92
C PRO A 83 -8.76 -18.16 -2.49
N PRO A 84 -8.85 -17.13 -3.35
CA PRO A 84 -9.43 -15.84 -3.00
C PRO A 84 -10.95 -15.94 -2.83
N ARG A 85 -11.40 -16.10 -1.58
CA ARG A 85 -12.80 -16.32 -1.18
C ARG A 85 -13.28 -15.32 -0.12
N LEU A 86 -12.51 -14.27 0.15
CA LEU A 86 -12.83 -13.21 1.10
C LEU A 86 -14.14 -12.49 0.73
N ASN A 87 -15.11 -12.52 1.65
CA ASN A 87 -16.37 -11.78 1.50
C ASN A 87 -16.31 -10.38 2.16
N ALA A 88 -17.32 -9.55 1.90
CA ALA A 88 -17.38 -8.18 2.39
C ALA A 88 -17.47 -8.08 3.93
N HIS A 89 -18.16 -9.01 4.60
CA HIS A 89 -18.31 -9.02 6.06
C HIS A 89 -16.96 -9.32 6.74
N GLN A 90 -16.26 -10.35 6.26
CA GLN A 90 -14.91 -10.72 6.71
C GLN A 90 -13.92 -9.57 6.51
N SER A 91 -13.93 -8.93 5.33
CA SER A 91 -13.10 -7.77 5.01
C SER A 91 -13.38 -6.60 5.96
N ASN A 92 -14.65 -6.24 6.19
CA ASN A 92 -15.00 -5.16 7.12
C ASN A 92 -14.56 -5.48 8.56
N ARG A 93 -14.79 -6.71 9.04
CA ARG A 93 -14.42 -7.16 10.39
C ARG A 93 -12.91 -7.04 10.64
N VAL A 94 -12.08 -7.58 9.74
CA VAL A 94 -10.62 -7.47 9.86
C VAL A 94 -10.13 -6.04 9.66
N CYS A 95 -10.75 -5.25 8.77
CA CYS A 95 -10.37 -3.85 8.59
C CYS A 95 -10.60 -2.99 9.85
N ASN A 96 -11.58 -3.32 10.70
CA ASN A 96 -11.70 -2.69 12.02
C ASN A 96 -10.50 -3.04 12.92
N ALA A 97 -10.06 -4.30 12.95
CA ALA A 97 -8.86 -4.71 13.70
C ALA A 97 -7.58 -4.02 13.15
N LEU A 98 -7.44 -3.93 11.83
CA LEU A 98 -6.35 -3.20 11.17
C LEU A 98 -6.36 -1.70 11.50
N ALA A 99 -7.53 -1.07 11.62
CA ALA A 99 -7.64 0.33 12.01
C ALA A 99 -7.20 0.58 13.47
N LEU A 100 -7.43 -0.38 14.37
CA LEU A 100 -6.89 -0.32 15.74
C LEU A 100 -5.37 -0.54 15.76
N LEU A 101 -4.85 -1.46 14.95
CA LEU A 101 -3.40 -1.63 14.76
C LEU A 101 -2.75 -0.39 14.12
N GLN A 102 -3.45 0.34 13.25
CA GLN A 102 -3.02 1.64 12.72
C GLN A 102 -2.94 2.71 13.81
N CYS A 103 -3.88 2.73 14.77
CA CYS A 103 -3.82 3.61 15.95
C CYS A 103 -2.57 3.32 16.78
N ILE A 104 -2.35 2.03 17.13
CA ILE A 104 -1.18 1.56 17.90
C ILE A 104 0.15 1.87 17.20
N ALA A 105 0.23 1.68 15.88
CA ALA A 105 1.39 2.04 15.05
C ALA A 105 1.64 3.57 15.00
N SER A 106 0.58 4.38 15.12
CA SER A 106 0.68 5.84 15.07
C SER A 106 1.12 6.48 16.39
N HIS A 107 0.90 5.83 17.53
CA HIS A 107 1.14 6.39 18.86
C HIS A 107 2.61 6.24 19.33
N PRO A 108 3.27 7.28 19.88
CA PRO A 108 4.70 7.27 20.15
C PRO A 108 5.15 6.20 21.14
N GLU A 109 4.37 5.93 22.19
CA GLU A 109 4.76 5.00 23.25
C GLU A 109 4.74 3.53 22.79
N THR A 110 3.85 3.18 21.85
CA THR A 110 3.59 1.79 21.44
C THR A 110 4.25 1.42 20.11
N ARG A 111 4.64 2.40 19.29
CA ARG A 111 5.19 2.20 17.94
C ARG A 111 6.45 1.34 17.91
N SER A 112 7.43 1.64 18.76
CA SER A 112 8.70 0.91 18.78
C SER A 112 8.49 -0.55 19.19
N ASP A 113 7.56 -0.82 20.11
CA ASP A 113 7.29 -2.19 20.56
C ASP A 113 6.39 -2.95 19.57
N PHE A 114 5.48 -2.27 18.88
CA PHE A 114 4.74 -2.79 17.72
C PHE A 114 5.69 -3.22 16.58
N LEU A 115 6.77 -2.46 16.36
CA LEU A 115 7.82 -2.78 15.38
C LEU A 115 8.65 -3.99 15.84
N LYS A 116 9.17 -3.99 17.08
CA LYS A 116 9.93 -5.10 17.68
C LYS A 116 9.13 -6.41 17.74
N ALA A 117 7.81 -6.32 17.91
CA ALA A 117 6.90 -7.46 17.87
C ALA A 117 6.67 -8.03 16.45
N ASN A 118 7.28 -7.44 15.41
CA ASN A 118 7.18 -7.85 14.01
C ASN A 118 5.75 -7.87 13.44
N ILE A 119 4.81 -7.16 14.09
CA ILE A 119 3.38 -7.11 13.70
C ILE A 119 3.16 -6.72 12.22
N PRO A 120 3.94 -5.80 11.61
CA PRO A 120 3.79 -5.48 10.18
C PRO A 120 3.87 -6.69 9.24
N LEU A 121 4.64 -7.72 9.58
CA LEU A 121 4.84 -8.89 8.69
C LEU A 121 3.55 -9.68 8.48
N TYR A 122 2.66 -9.70 9.48
CA TYR A 122 1.33 -10.34 9.37
C TYR A 122 0.46 -9.71 8.27
N LEU A 123 0.74 -8.46 7.88
CA LEU A 123 0.00 -7.73 6.86
C LEU A 123 0.50 -8.00 5.43
N TYR A 124 1.71 -8.58 5.27
CA TYR A 124 2.34 -8.70 3.96
C TYR A 124 1.61 -9.74 3.09
N THR A 125 1.03 -10.77 3.72
CA THR A 125 0.08 -11.72 3.11
C THR A 125 -1.12 -11.02 2.47
N PHE A 126 -1.58 -9.90 3.03
CA PHE A 126 -2.68 -9.11 2.45
C PHE A 126 -2.19 -8.18 1.34
N LEU A 127 -1.03 -7.53 1.52
CA LEU A 127 -0.42 -6.64 0.52
C LEU A 127 -0.07 -7.39 -0.79
N ASN A 128 0.34 -8.66 -0.68
CA ASN A 128 0.67 -9.52 -1.82
C ASN A 128 -0.56 -9.99 -2.64
N THR A 129 -1.77 -9.53 -2.32
CA THR A 129 -2.99 -9.93 -3.07
C THR A 129 -3.20 -9.09 -4.33
N ASN A 130 -3.63 -9.76 -5.40
CA ASN A 130 -3.88 -9.16 -6.72
C ASN A 130 -5.37 -9.18 -7.13
N ASN A 131 -6.26 -9.68 -6.29
CA ASN A 131 -7.68 -9.79 -6.60
C ASN A 131 -8.34 -8.37 -6.57
N PRO A 132 -8.98 -7.93 -7.66
CA PRO A 132 -9.50 -6.55 -7.79
C PRO A 132 -10.88 -6.34 -7.17
N THR A 133 -11.47 -7.35 -6.52
CA THR A 133 -12.79 -7.18 -5.88
C THR A 133 -12.71 -6.25 -4.66
N ARG A 134 -13.81 -5.54 -4.38
CA ARG A 134 -13.90 -4.54 -3.30
C ARG A 134 -13.41 -5.04 -1.93
N PRO A 135 -13.66 -6.28 -1.47
CA PRO A 135 -13.12 -6.79 -0.22
C PRO A 135 -11.58 -6.85 -0.18
N PHE A 136 -10.93 -7.20 -1.30
CA PHE A 136 -9.47 -7.29 -1.40
C PHE A 136 -8.78 -5.93 -1.64
N GLU A 137 -9.40 -5.00 -2.39
CA GLU A 137 -8.93 -3.61 -2.47
C GLU A 137 -9.03 -2.91 -1.11
N TYR A 138 -10.15 -3.08 -0.38
CA TYR A 138 -10.31 -2.48 0.95
C TYR A 138 -9.31 -3.06 1.96
N LEU A 139 -9.14 -4.39 1.98
CA LEU A 139 -8.15 -5.06 2.83
C LEU A 139 -6.72 -4.54 2.59
N ARG A 140 -6.32 -4.40 1.32
CA ARG A 140 -5.01 -3.83 0.95
C ARG A 140 -4.88 -2.37 1.36
N LEU A 141 -5.88 -1.55 1.09
CA LEU A 141 -5.86 -0.12 1.45
C LEU A 141 -5.72 0.09 2.97
N THR A 142 -6.45 -0.66 3.78
CA THR A 142 -6.34 -0.56 5.25
C THR A 142 -5.01 -1.13 5.76
N SER A 143 -4.49 -2.20 5.15
CA SER A 143 -3.15 -2.74 5.46
C SER A 143 -2.04 -1.73 5.15
N LEU A 144 -2.13 -1.03 4.01
CA LEU A 144 -1.25 0.09 3.65
C LEU A 144 -1.40 1.26 4.63
N GLY A 145 -2.59 1.47 5.22
CA GLY A 145 -2.84 2.46 6.26
C GLY A 145 -1.96 2.25 7.50
N VAL A 146 -1.79 1.00 7.95
CA VAL A 146 -0.91 0.65 9.08
C VAL A 146 0.56 0.96 8.74
N ILE A 147 1.06 0.49 7.59
CA ILE A 147 2.44 0.77 7.15
C ILE A 147 2.68 2.27 6.94
N GLY A 148 1.69 2.95 6.36
CA GLY A 148 1.66 4.40 6.18
C GLY A 148 1.73 5.19 7.49
N ALA A 149 1.09 4.71 8.56
CA ALA A 149 1.16 5.31 9.88
C ALA A 149 2.55 5.20 10.50
N LEU A 150 3.24 4.06 10.34
CA LEU A 150 4.63 3.89 10.78
C LEU A 150 5.55 4.89 10.06
N VAL A 151 5.60 4.87 8.72
CA VAL A 151 6.52 5.72 7.95
C VAL A 151 6.18 7.22 7.99
N LYS A 152 4.97 7.59 8.45
CA LYS A 152 4.59 8.99 8.67
C LYS A 152 5.52 9.70 9.66
N THR A 153 6.17 8.96 10.56
CA THR A 153 6.96 9.47 11.69
C THR A 153 8.40 9.86 11.36
N ASP A 154 8.91 9.48 10.18
CA ASP A 154 10.31 9.69 9.75
C ASP A 154 11.37 9.05 10.67
N GLU A 155 11.00 8.03 11.45
CA GLU A 155 11.94 7.24 12.27
C GLU A 155 12.82 6.30 11.42
N PRO A 156 14.16 6.34 11.56
CA PRO A 156 15.06 5.50 10.76
C PRO A 156 14.98 4.01 11.12
N GLU A 157 14.59 3.66 12.36
CA GLU A 157 14.36 2.26 12.77
C GLU A 157 13.22 1.62 11.96
N VAL A 158 12.13 2.37 11.73
CA VAL A 158 11.01 1.95 10.88
C VAL A 158 11.48 1.71 9.44
N ILE A 159 12.30 2.60 8.87
CA ILE A 159 12.80 2.43 7.50
C ILE A 159 13.76 1.23 7.42
N ALA A 160 14.69 1.08 8.37
CA ALA A 160 15.61 -0.06 8.42
C ALA A 160 14.88 -1.41 8.52
N PHE A 161 13.85 -1.50 9.38
CA PHE A 161 12.96 -2.67 9.46
C PHE A 161 12.30 -2.97 8.11
N LEU A 162 11.66 -1.95 7.50
CA LEU A 162 10.90 -2.11 6.25
C LEU A 162 11.78 -2.47 5.03
N LEU A 163 13.04 -2.05 5.02
CA LEU A 163 14.04 -2.48 4.03
C LEU A 163 14.42 -3.96 4.25
N GLY A 164 14.63 -4.36 5.51
CA GLY A 164 14.98 -5.74 5.87
C GLY A 164 13.85 -6.75 5.66
N SER A 165 12.59 -6.31 5.65
CA SER A 165 11.41 -7.16 5.43
C SER A 165 10.91 -7.22 3.98
N GLU A 166 11.57 -6.53 3.04
CA GLU A 166 11.17 -6.45 1.62
C GLU A 166 9.82 -5.75 1.33
N ILE A 167 9.51 -4.61 1.98
CA ILE A 167 8.27 -3.87 1.64
C ILE A 167 8.24 -3.33 0.20
N ILE A 168 9.41 -3.05 -0.39
CA ILE A 168 9.53 -2.33 -1.67
C ILE A 168 8.85 -3.08 -2.83
N PRO A 169 9.12 -4.39 -3.08
CA PRO A 169 8.37 -5.18 -4.07
C PRO A 169 6.84 -5.09 -3.91
N LEU A 170 6.32 -5.18 -2.68
CA LEU A 170 4.89 -5.12 -2.40
C LEU A 170 4.31 -3.74 -2.77
N CYS A 171 4.99 -2.66 -2.37
CA CYS A 171 4.58 -1.30 -2.77
C CYS A 171 4.62 -1.10 -4.29
N LEU A 172 5.64 -1.62 -4.99
CA LEU A 172 5.75 -1.47 -6.45
C LEU A 172 4.62 -2.20 -7.19
N VAL A 173 4.27 -3.43 -6.80
CA VAL A 173 3.14 -4.18 -7.38
C VAL A 173 1.82 -3.43 -7.16
N ILE A 174 1.61 -2.85 -5.98
CA ILE A 174 0.41 -2.07 -5.68
C ILE A 174 0.38 -0.74 -6.46
N MET A 175 1.52 -0.05 -6.59
CA MET A 175 1.64 1.15 -7.43
C MET A 175 1.27 0.85 -8.89
N GLU A 176 1.68 -0.29 -9.44
CA GLU A 176 1.33 -0.69 -10.80
C GLU A 176 -0.14 -1.10 -10.95
N PHE A 177 -0.67 -1.99 -10.08
CA PHE A 177 -1.97 -2.66 -10.32
C PHE A 177 -3.13 -2.30 -9.37
N GLY A 178 -2.89 -1.71 -8.20
CA GLY A 178 -3.95 -1.36 -7.25
C GLY A 178 -4.79 -0.14 -7.66
N SER A 179 -5.92 0.08 -6.97
CA SER A 179 -6.78 1.28 -7.14
C SER A 179 -6.05 2.60 -6.81
N GLU A 180 -6.58 3.75 -7.27
CA GLU A 180 -5.97 5.09 -7.11
C GLU A 180 -5.54 5.41 -5.66
N LEU A 181 -6.39 5.06 -4.68
CA LEU A 181 -6.09 5.24 -3.27
C LEU A 181 -4.92 4.33 -2.82
N SER A 182 -4.94 3.05 -3.20
CA SER A 182 -3.87 2.09 -2.92
C SER A 182 -2.55 2.53 -3.58
N LYS A 183 -2.57 3.03 -4.83
CA LYS A 183 -1.41 3.66 -5.50
C LYS A 183 -0.89 4.84 -4.71
N THR A 184 -1.78 5.72 -4.23
CA THR A 184 -1.42 6.93 -3.49
C THR A 184 -0.70 6.59 -2.18
N VAL A 185 -1.23 5.65 -1.38
CA VAL A 185 -0.59 5.26 -0.12
C VAL A 185 0.70 4.47 -0.36
N ALA A 186 0.75 3.56 -1.34
CA ALA A 186 1.98 2.83 -1.68
C ALA A 186 3.09 3.77 -2.21
N THR A 187 2.74 4.79 -3.02
CA THR A 187 3.71 5.80 -3.48
C THR A 187 4.15 6.72 -2.34
N PHE A 188 3.28 7.03 -1.38
CA PHE A 188 3.66 7.75 -0.15
C PHE A 188 4.66 6.94 0.71
N ILE A 189 4.46 5.63 0.86
CA ILE A 189 5.41 4.75 1.56
C ILE A 189 6.75 4.72 0.84
N MET A 190 6.76 4.54 -0.50
CA MET A 190 7.98 4.62 -1.31
C MET A 190 8.66 6.00 -1.23
N GLN A 191 7.89 7.08 -1.14
CA GLN A 191 8.42 8.44 -0.95
C GLN A 191 9.13 8.56 0.40
N LYS A 192 8.54 8.04 1.49
CA LYS A 192 9.15 8.06 2.82
C LYS A 192 10.44 7.25 2.88
N ILE A 193 10.46 6.05 2.29
CA ILE A 193 11.68 5.23 2.16
C ILE A 193 12.74 5.97 1.34
N LEU A 194 12.37 6.63 0.23
CA LEU A 194 13.32 7.41 -0.56
C LEU A 194 13.82 8.67 0.15
N LEU A 195 13.04 9.27 1.06
CA LEU A 195 13.46 10.47 1.80
C LEU A 195 14.57 10.19 2.81
N ASP A 196 14.59 9.00 3.41
CA ASP A 196 15.70 8.53 4.24
C ASP A 196 16.98 8.31 3.40
N GLU A 197 18.15 8.41 4.03
CA GLU A 197 19.45 8.21 3.36
C GLU A 197 19.77 6.72 3.16
N VAL A 198 19.38 5.84 4.10
CA VAL A 198 19.59 4.38 3.95
C VAL A 198 18.64 3.81 2.90
N GLY A 199 17.39 4.27 2.87
CA GLY A 199 16.40 3.88 1.85
C GLY A 199 16.75 4.37 0.44
N LEU A 200 17.25 5.60 0.28
CA LEU A 200 17.80 6.06 -1.00
C LEU A 200 19.01 5.23 -1.41
N ALA A 201 19.98 5.01 -0.50
CA ALA A 201 21.18 4.23 -0.77
C ALA A 201 20.85 2.77 -1.16
N TYR A 202 19.85 2.15 -0.52
CA TYR A 202 19.39 0.79 -0.83
C TYR A 202 18.79 0.67 -2.23
N ILE A 203 17.93 1.62 -2.62
CA ILE A 203 17.28 1.64 -3.95
C ILE A 203 18.30 1.93 -5.04
N CYS A 204 19.23 2.86 -4.81
CA CYS A 204 20.31 3.18 -5.74
C CYS A 204 21.52 2.24 -5.63
N GLN A 205 21.49 1.19 -4.79
CA GLN A 205 22.63 0.28 -4.60
C GLN A 205 22.97 -0.48 -5.89
N THR A 206 21.96 -0.99 -6.59
CA THR A 206 22.10 -1.73 -7.85
C THR A 206 21.27 -1.09 -8.96
N HIS A 207 21.71 -1.27 -10.21
CA HIS A 207 20.98 -0.76 -11.38
C HIS A 207 19.56 -1.35 -11.46
N GLU A 208 19.40 -2.63 -11.15
CA GLU A 208 18.11 -3.35 -11.23
C GLU A 208 17.05 -2.78 -10.27
N ARG A 209 17.42 -2.50 -9.00
CA ARG A 209 16.49 -1.91 -8.02
C ARG A 209 16.04 -0.52 -8.46
N PHE A 210 16.99 0.33 -8.86
CA PHE A 210 16.69 1.65 -9.41
C PHE A 210 15.80 1.57 -10.65
N ALA A 211 16.14 0.71 -11.62
CA ALA A 211 15.43 0.57 -12.88
C ALA A 211 14.00 0.08 -12.68
N HIS A 212 13.78 -0.87 -11.76
CA HIS A 212 12.44 -1.34 -11.41
C HIS A 212 11.58 -0.22 -10.77
N VAL A 213 12.13 0.52 -9.81
CA VAL A 213 11.44 1.67 -9.18
C VAL A 213 11.12 2.76 -10.22
N ALA A 214 12.08 3.11 -11.09
CA ALA A 214 11.90 4.09 -12.14
C ALA A 214 10.86 3.66 -13.19
N ALA A 215 10.86 2.39 -13.61
CA ALA A 215 9.89 1.85 -14.56
C ALA A 215 8.46 1.88 -14.01
N VAL A 216 8.26 1.50 -12.74
CA VAL A 216 6.93 1.55 -12.09
C VAL A 216 6.47 3.00 -11.90
N LEU A 217 7.34 3.91 -11.45
CA LEU A 217 7.03 5.35 -11.41
C LEU A 217 6.67 5.88 -12.81
N GLY A 218 7.29 5.38 -13.88
CA GLY A 218 6.96 5.70 -15.26
C GLY A 218 5.55 5.25 -15.66
N LYS A 219 5.17 4.01 -15.31
CA LYS A 219 3.80 3.50 -15.50
C LYS A 219 2.77 4.33 -14.73
N VAL A 220 3.09 4.78 -13.52
CA VAL A 220 2.21 5.67 -12.72
C VAL A 220 2.08 7.06 -13.37
N VAL A 221 3.13 7.62 -13.98
CA VAL A 221 3.02 8.87 -14.77
C VAL A 221 2.11 8.69 -15.99
N ILE A 222 2.23 7.57 -16.71
CA ILE A 222 1.37 7.27 -17.88
C ILE A 222 -0.09 7.09 -17.44
N TYR A 223 -0.34 6.45 -16.30
CA TYR A 223 -1.66 6.39 -15.67
C TYR A 223 -2.20 7.79 -15.35
N LEU A 224 -1.41 8.66 -14.71
CA LEU A 224 -1.80 10.03 -14.36
C LEU A 224 -2.11 10.94 -15.56
N ALA A 225 -1.61 10.62 -16.75
CA ALA A 225 -1.96 11.33 -17.99
C ALA A 225 -3.37 10.99 -18.52
N ARG A 226 -3.96 9.87 -18.06
CA ARG A 226 -5.35 9.49 -18.36
C ARG A 226 -6.28 9.75 -17.17
N ASP A 227 -5.87 9.29 -15.98
CA ASP A 227 -6.65 9.31 -14.74
C ASP A 227 -5.94 10.24 -13.73
N TRP A 228 -6.20 11.54 -13.83
CA TRP A 228 -5.47 12.55 -13.06
C TRP A 228 -5.77 12.50 -11.55
N SER A 229 -4.72 12.39 -10.74
CA SER A 229 -4.78 12.57 -9.28
C SER A 229 -3.60 13.41 -8.77
N LEU A 230 -3.89 14.64 -8.32
CA LEU A 230 -2.88 15.56 -7.79
C LEU A 230 -2.16 15.01 -6.54
N ARG A 231 -2.82 14.16 -5.75
CA ARG A 231 -2.22 13.54 -4.55
C ARG A 231 -1.14 12.54 -4.94
N LEU A 232 -1.47 11.64 -5.87
CA LEU A 232 -0.53 10.67 -6.41
C LEU A 232 0.62 11.37 -7.17
N MET A 233 0.32 12.38 -7.99
CA MET A 233 1.32 13.16 -8.72
C MET A 233 2.33 13.87 -7.78
N LYS A 234 1.87 14.41 -6.64
CA LYS A 234 2.73 14.98 -5.59
C LYS A 234 3.79 13.99 -5.11
N HIS A 235 3.38 12.76 -4.79
CA HIS A 235 4.31 11.71 -4.36
C HIS A 235 5.26 11.28 -5.49
N VAL A 236 4.75 11.05 -6.70
CA VAL A 236 5.55 10.65 -7.88
C VAL A 236 6.67 11.65 -8.18
N ILE A 237 6.36 12.95 -8.28
CA ILE A 237 7.36 13.99 -8.54
C ILE A 237 8.36 14.09 -7.38
N ARG A 238 7.89 13.94 -6.13
CA ARG A 238 8.79 13.99 -4.95
C ARG A 238 9.74 12.79 -4.87
N CYS A 239 9.32 11.61 -5.34
CA CYS A 239 10.16 10.42 -5.53
C CYS A 239 11.25 10.66 -6.58
N TYR A 240 10.87 11.09 -7.80
CA TYR A 240 11.85 11.41 -8.86
C TYR A 240 12.86 12.48 -8.45
N LEU A 241 12.38 13.56 -7.80
CA LEU A 241 13.25 14.64 -7.32
C LEU A 241 14.29 14.16 -6.30
N ARG A 242 13.94 13.17 -5.47
CA ARG A 242 14.82 12.55 -4.48
C ARG A 242 15.76 11.50 -5.08
N LEU A 243 15.29 10.69 -6.04
CA LEU A 243 16.17 9.82 -6.85
C LEU A 243 17.27 10.63 -7.55
N CYS A 244 17.00 11.88 -7.93
CA CYS A 244 18.02 12.77 -8.48
C CYS A 244 19.08 13.27 -7.46
N ASP A 245 18.99 12.96 -6.16
CA ASP A 245 20.07 13.27 -5.22
C ASP A 245 21.27 12.34 -5.45
N ASP A 246 21.05 11.04 -5.72
CA ASP A 246 22.11 10.11 -6.15
C ASP A 246 22.60 10.44 -7.58
N PRO A 247 23.92 10.59 -7.82
CA PRO A 247 24.44 10.96 -9.14
C PRO A 247 24.22 9.92 -10.24
N ARG A 248 24.19 8.62 -9.92
CA ARG A 248 24.03 7.52 -10.89
C ARG A 248 22.58 7.45 -11.35
N ALA A 249 21.64 7.54 -10.39
CA ALA A 249 20.22 7.64 -10.66
C ALA A 249 19.86 8.92 -11.43
N ARG A 250 20.45 10.08 -11.09
CA ARG A 250 20.30 11.33 -11.86
C ARG A 250 20.71 11.17 -13.33
N ASN A 251 21.87 10.56 -13.59
CA ASN A 251 22.36 10.34 -14.94
C ASN A 251 21.46 9.39 -15.74
N ALA A 252 20.97 8.31 -15.11
CA ALA A 252 20.04 7.37 -15.74
C ALA A 252 18.66 8.00 -16.02
N LEU A 253 18.14 8.84 -15.10
CA LEU A 253 16.92 9.62 -15.32
C LEU A 253 17.05 10.60 -16.49
N GLY A 254 18.27 11.02 -16.85
CA GLY A 254 18.55 11.74 -18.10
C GLY A 254 18.16 11.01 -19.39
N GLN A 255 17.96 9.69 -19.32
CA GLN A 255 17.61 8.84 -20.46
C GLN A 255 16.23 8.17 -20.32
N CYS A 256 15.72 7.99 -19.09
CA CYS A 256 14.48 7.23 -18.82
C CYS A 256 13.35 8.03 -18.14
N LEU A 257 13.45 9.36 -17.99
CA LEU A 257 12.35 10.17 -17.45
C LEU A 257 11.13 10.14 -18.42
N PRO A 258 9.89 9.89 -17.95
CA PRO A 258 8.71 9.86 -18.81
C PRO A 258 8.47 11.19 -19.54
N GLN A 259 8.16 11.10 -20.84
CA GLN A 259 7.97 12.27 -21.72
C GLN A 259 6.89 13.23 -21.20
N GLN A 260 5.84 12.72 -20.55
CA GLN A 260 4.72 13.49 -19.99
C GLN A 260 5.16 14.48 -18.89
N LEU A 261 6.31 14.26 -18.24
CA LEU A 261 6.90 15.21 -17.30
C LEU A 261 7.70 16.33 -17.99
N THR A 262 7.96 16.21 -19.29
CA THR A 262 8.81 17.10 -20.10
C THR A 262 8.03 17.88 -21.16
N ASP A 263 7.01 17.27 -21.76
CA ASP A 263 6.26 17.76 -22.93
C ASP A 263 5.11 18.75 -22.60
N ARG A 264 4.96 19.09 -21.31
CA ARG A 264 3.89 19.94 -20.73
C ARG A 264 2.50 19.28 -20.60
N THR A 265 2.36 17.96 -20.74
CA THR A 265 1.10 17.20 -20.53
C THR A 265 0.34 17.61 -19.25
N PHE A 266 1.06 17.89 -18.16
CA PHE A 266 0.48 18.24 -16.85
C PHE A 266 0.42 19.76 -16.54
N SER A 267 0.68 20.62 -17.52
CA SER A 267 0.85 22.07 -17.28
C SER A 267 -0.41 22.76 -16.73
N VAL A 268 -1.58 22.48 -17.31
CA VAL A 268 -2.87 23.03 -16.86
C VAL A 268 -3.25 22.48 -15.47
N GLN A 269 -3.02 21.19 -15.26
CA GLN A 269 -3.39 20.47 -14.03
C GLN A 269 -2.49 20.84 -12.83
N LEU A 270 -1.27 21.36 -13.09
CA LEU A 270 -0.32 21.84 -12.09
C LEU A 270 -0.32 23.37 -11.89
N GLU A 271 -1.05 24.14 -12.70
CA GLU A 271 -1.12 25.61 -12.61
C GLU A 271 -1.52 26.09 -11.20
N ASN A 272 -2.53 25.45 -10.62
CA ASN A 272 -3.06 25.76 -9.30
C ASN A 272 -2.20 25.24 -8.12
N ASP A 273 -1.14 24.47 -8.38
CA ASP A 273 -0.32 23.83 -7.33
C ASP A 273 1.17 24.17 -7.49
N LEU A 274 1.49 25.43 -7.18
CA LEU A 274 2.82 26.03 -7.31
C LEU A 274 3.94 25.23 -6.62
N VAL A 275 3.65 24.45 -5.58
CA VAL A 275 4.64 23.61 -4.88
C VAL A 275 5.12 22.46 -5.77
N THR A 276 4.20 21.68 -6.36
CA THR A 276 4.55 20.56 -7.25
C THR A 276 5.12 21.06 -8.57
N SER A 277 4.61 22.18 -9.09
CA SER A 277 5.16 22.85 -10.26
C SER A 277 6.63 23.25 -10.06
N ARG A 278 6.99 23.81 -8.88
CA ARG A 278 8.39 24.09 -8.50
C ARG A 278 9.23 22.81 -8.39
N TRP A 279 8.71 21.74 -7.78
CA TRP A 279 9.42 20.46 -7.69
C TRP A 279 9.68 19.84 -9.07
N LEU A 280 8.74 19.93 -10.00
CA LEU A 280 8.90 19.47 -11.38
C LEU A 280 9.96 20.31 -12.13
N ALA A 281 9.91 21.64 -12.01
CA ALA A 281 10.93 22.52 -12.59
C ALA A 281 12.34 22.27 -12.01
N GLN A 282 12.43 21.92 -10.72
CA GLN A 282 13.68 21.53 -10.06
C GLN A 282 14.19 20.16 -10.53
N LEU A 283 13.29 19.18 -10.70
CA LEU A 283 13.58 17.87 -11.26
C LEU A 283 14.15 17.99 -12.67
N LEU A 284 13.44 18.68 -13.57
CA LEU A 284 13.87 18.89 -14.96
C LEU A 284 15.24 19.57 -15.03
N ARG A 285 15.49 20.59 -14.19
CA ARG A 285 16.80 21.27 -14.12
C ARG A 285 17.93 20.35 -13.61
N ARG A 286 17.65 19.49 -12.63
CA ARG A 286 18.62 18.51 -12.10
C ARG A 286 18.99 17.45 -13.14
N VAL A 287 18.01 17.05 -13.95
CA VAL A 287 18.20 16.06 -15.02
C VAL A 287 18.90 16.69 -16.25
N SER A 288 18.54 17.92 -16.64
CA SER A 288 19.12 18.58 -17.82
C SER A 288 20.60 18.94 -17.70
N VAL A 289 21.14 19.03 -16.48
CA VAL A 289 22.57 19.26 -16.23
C VAL A 289 23.42 18.00 -16.48
N ALA A 290 22.80 16.83 -16.66
CA ALA A 290 23.50 15.55 -16.87
C ALA A 290 23.95 15.27 -18.32
N GLY A 291 23.89 16.25 -19.24
CA GLY A 291 24.50 16.06 -20.56
C GLY A 291 24.58 17.32 -21.44
N PRO A 292 25.45 17.31 -22.46
CA PRO A 292 26.44 16.27 -22.77
C PRO A 292 27.81 16.56 -22.15
N ASN A 293 28.60 15.52 -21.88
CA ASN A 293 30.06 15.67 -21.84
C ASN A 293 30.52 15.99 -23.27
N ALA A 294 30.87 17.25 -23.54
CA ALA A 294 31.67 17.58 -24.71
C ALA A 294 33.07 16.95 -24.56
N ASN A 295 33.59 16.33 -25.62
CA ASN A 295 34.91 15.72 -25.60
C ASN A 295 35.98 16.76 -25.19
N PRO A 296 36.93 16.43 -24.29
CA PRO A 296 38.18 17.18 -24.23
C PRO A 296 38.92 16.91 -25.55
N THR A 297 38.93 17.89 -26.45
CA THR A 297 39.55 17.77 -27.77
C THR A 297 41.03 17.42 -27.60
N SER A 298 41.46 16.29 -28.15
CA SER A 298 42.84 15.81 -28.06
C SER A 298 43.76 16.57 -29.02
N THR A 299 44.04 17.84 -28.71
CA THR A 299 44.90 18.75 -29.49
C THR A 299 46.36 18.31 -29.44
N THR A 300 46.68 17.22 -30.14
CA THR A 300 48.03 16.66 -30.24
C THR A 300 48.78 17.39 -31.35
N SER A 301 49.41 18.50 -31.01
CA SER A 301 50.28 19.23 -31.93
C SER A 301 51.60 18.49 -32.15
N THR A 302 51.97 18.30 -33.41
CA THR A 302 53.17 17.57 -33.85
C THR A 302 54.47 18.26 -33.42
N ILE A 303 55.37 17.53 -32.74
CA ILE A 303 56.80 17.86 -32.65
C ILE A 303 57.61 16.59 -32.93
N THR A 304 58.75 16.73 -33.60
CA THR A 304 59.58 15.66 -34.16
C THR A 304 61.02 15.73 -33.62
N ALA A 305 61.74 14.60 -33.61
CA ALA A 305 63.20 14.47 -33.36
C ALA A 305 63.64 14.64 -31.87
N THR A 306 64.74 14.05 -31.35
CA THR A 306 65.73 13.10 -31.94
C THR A 306 66.46 12.25 -30.87
N ASN A 307 67.15 11.20 -31.32
CA ASN A 307 67.98 10.21 -30.61
C ASN A 307 68.99 10.71 -29.55
N THR A 308 69.15 9.95 -28.45
CA THR A 308 70.42 9.35 -27.91
C THR A 308 70.07 8.52 -26.65
N THR A 309 70.43 7.24 -26.45
CA THR A 309 71.73 6.50 -26.37
C THR A 309 72.37 6.53 -24.95
N THR A 310 72.92 5.38 -24.50
CA THR A 310 73.58 5.06 -23.19
C THR A 310 72.67 4.82 -21.95
N SER A 311 73.10 4.13 -20.87
CA SER A 311 73.56 2.72 -20.76
C SER A 311 73.78 2.25 -19.30
N SER A 312 73.57 0.95 -19.02
CA SER A 312 74.21 0.10 -17.97
C SER A 312 73.97 0.33 -16.45
N GLY A 313 74.06 -0.76 -15.66
CA GLY A 313 74.01 -0.81 -14.17
C GLY A 313 72.61 -1.19 -13.62
N VAL A 314 72.28 -2.35 -13.02
CA VAL A 314 72.97 -3.44 -12.26
C VAL A 314 73.12 -3.18 -10.74
N ASN A 315 72.24 -3.83 -9.95
CA ASN A 315 72.35 -4.40 -8.58
C ASN A 315 70.91 -4.52 -8.00
N THR A 316 70.36 -5.66 -7.57
CA THR A 316 70.75 -6.68 -6.57
C THR A 316 70.76 -6.20 -5.11
N ASN A 317 69.64 -6.34 -4.40
CA ASN A 317 69.46 -7.42 -3.43
C ASN A 317 68.06 -7.38 -2.77
N ALA A 318 67.68 -8.47 -2.10
CA ALA A 318 66.49 -8.57 -1.28
C ALA A 318 66.85 -8.51 0.21
N ASP A 319 65.88 -8.15 1.05
CA ASP A 319 65.68 -8.82 2.34
C ASP A 319 64.19 -8.79 2.72
N ALA A 320 63.79 -9.59 3.70
CA ALA A 320 62.42 -9.69 4.20
C ALA A 320 62.37 -9.39 5.71
N THR A 321 61.19 -9.07 6.26
CA THR A 321 60.67 -9.64 7.53
C THR A 321 59.31 -9.04 7.92
N SER A 322 58.45 -9.93 8.44
CA SER A 322 57.20 -9.79 9.20
C SER A 322 56.83 -8.43 9.86
N GLY A 323 55.52 -8.11 9.89
CA GLY A 323 54.95 -6.99 10.63
C GLY A 323 53.41 -6.94 10.61
N ALA A 324 52.75 -7.78 11.40
CA ALA A 324 51.30 -8.06 11.30
C ALA A 324 50.35 -6.86 11.52
N ARG A 325 49.20 -6.89 10.83
CA ARG A 325 47.95 -6.22 11.24
C ARG A 325 46.79 -7.22 11.19
N ASN A 326 46.13 -7.44 12.31
CA ASN A 326 44.95 -8.30 12.38
C ASN A 326 43.74 -7.59 11.77
N ASN A 327 42.93 -8.35 11.02
CA ASN A 327 41.61 -7.93 10.57
C ASN A 327 40.57 -8.88 11.19
N VAL A 328 39.49 -8.34 11.78
CA VAL A 328 38.48 -9.14 12.48
C VAL A 328 37.39 -9.58 11.50
N VAL A 329 37.09 -10.87 11.49
CA VAL A 329 36.08 -11.49 10.62
C VAL A 329 34.76 -11.64 11.37
N PHE A 330 33.65 -11.34 10.70
CA PHE A 330 32.31 -11.83 11.08
C PHE A 330 31.79 -12.79 10.00
N PRO A 331 31.22 -13.96 10.36
CA PRO A 331 30.82 -14.99 9.40
C PRO A 331 29.44 -14.74 8.81
N THR A 332 29.21 -15.24 7.59
CA THR A 332 27.93 -15.19 6.87
C THR A 332 27.49 -16.58 6.44
N SER A 333 26.36 -17.10 6.95
CA SER A 333 25.75 -18.33 6.42
C SER A 333 24.31 -18.57 6.89
N VAL A 334 23.35 -18.35 5.99
CA VAL A 334 22.13 -19.19 5.87
C VAL A 334 21.85 -19.34 4.37
N SER A 335 21.55 -20.55 3.92
CA SER A 335 21.34 -20.86 2.50
C SER A 335 19.86 -20.82 2.11
N THR A 336 19.55 -20.30 0.93
CA THR A 336 18.24 -20.45 0.27
C THR A 336 18.39 -21.30 -1.00
N ALA A 337 17.50 -22.29 -1.17
CA ALA A 337 17.50 -23.16 -2.34
C ALA A 337 16.51 -22.64 -3.40
N SER A 338 16.98 -22.48 -4.64
CA SER A 338 16.17 -22.02 -5.76
C SER A 338 15.50 -23.17 -6.50
N LEU A 339 14.17 -23.14 -6.62
CA LEU A 339 13.41 -24.04 -7.50
C LEU A 339 13.03 -23.30 -8.80
N SER A 340 13.66 -23.69 -9.91
CA SER A 340 13.37 -23.16 -11.24
C SER A 340 12.32 -24.02 -11.96
N ALA A 341 11.18 -23.43 -12.35
CA ALA A 341 10.20 -24.05 -13.22
C ALA A 341 10.20 -23.36 -14.59
N THR A 342 10.57 -24.10 -15.64
CA THR A 342 10.59 -23.61 -17.03
C THR A 342 9.55 -24.35 -17.85
N SER A 343 8.58 -23.61 -18.40
CA SER A 343 7.47 -24.18 -19.19
C SER A 343 7.66 -23.86 -20.68
N THR A 344 8.06 -24.85 -21.47
CA THR A 344 8.26 -24.72 -22.92
C THR A 344 7.21 -25.54 -23.66
N THR A 345 6.51 -24.94 -24.62
CA THR A 345 5.46 -25.59 -25.43
C THR A 345 6.02 -26.24 -26.69
N THR A 346 5.63 -27.50 -26.98
CA THR A 346 5.78 -28.13 -28.32
C THR A 346 4.69 -29.19 -28.52
N ILE A 347 4.55 -29.73 -29.74
CA ILE A 347 3.29 -30.23 -30.29
C ILE A 347 3.32 -31.74 -30.62
N ALA A 348 2.15 -32.37 -30.43
CA ALA A 348 1.64 -33.69 -30.85
C ALA A 348 2.47 -34.62 -31.78
N ASN A 349 2.30 -35.94 -31.58
CA ASN A 349 1.53 -36.73 -32.56
C ASN A 349 0.93 -38.07 -32.04
N THR A 350 0.17 -38.73 -32.91
CA THR A 350 -0.72 -39.89 -32.71
C THR A 350 -0.05 -41.27 -32.59
N VAL A 351 -0.76 -42.26 -31.99
CA VAL A 351 -1.07 -43.61 -32.53
C VAL A 351 -1.89 -44.45 -31.52
N GLY A 352 -2.71 -45.38 -32.02
CA GLY A 352 -3.42 -46.48 -31.32
C GLY A 352 -3.83 -47.56 -32.36
N PRO A 353 -4.78 -48.49 -32.11
CA PRO A 353 -5.56 -48.78 -30.89
C PRO A 353 -5.66 -50.31 -30.57
N SER A 354 -6.80 -50.78 -30.03
CA SER A 354 -7.21 -52.18 -29.72
C SER A 354 -6.61 -52.80 -28.43
N SER A 355 -7.29 -53.63 -27.62
CA SER A 355 -8.74 -53.97 -27.43
C SER A 355 -8.93 -54.49 -25.97
N GLY A 356 -10.09 -54.86 -25.40
CA GLY A 356 -11.48 -55.01 -25.90
C GLY A 356 -12.39 -55.77 -24.90
N MET A 357 -13.60 -56.15 -25.36
CA MET A 357 -14.64 -57.00 -24.71
C MET A 357 -15.48 -56.48 -23.53
N ASN A 358 -16.79 -56.75 -23.62
CA ASN A 358 -17.87 -56.47 -22.65
C ASN A 358 -18.05 -57.62 -21.64
N THR A 359 -18.83 -57.38 -20.56
CA THR A 359 -20.06 -58.17 -20.28
C THR A 359 -21.04 -57.52 -19.27
N SER A 360 -22.25 -57.22 -19.74
CA SER A 360 -23.59 -57.36 -19.10
C SER A 360 -23.85 -57.05 -17.59
N ASN A 361 -24.71 -56.05 -17.37
CA ASN A 361 -25.85 -56.05 -16.41
C ASN A 361 -26.98 -56.98 -16.97
N PRO A 362 -27.98 -57.53 -16.24
CA PRO A 362 -29.01 -56.86 -15.39
C PRO A 362 -29.36 -57.64 -14.07
N GLY A 363 -30.37 -57.36 -13.23
CA GLY A 363 -31.38 -56.28 -13.10
C GLY A 363 -32.63 -56.73 -12.27
N ASP A 364 -33.53 -55.80 -11.91
CA ASP A 364 -34.93 -55.99 -11.44
C ASP A 364 -35.20 -56.71 -10.07
N THR A 365 -36.32 -56.54 -9.34
CA THR A 365 -37.57 -55.74 -9.53
C THR A 365 -38.25 -55.32 -8.20
N SER A 366 -38.97 -54.17 -8.21
CA SER A 366 -40.30 -53.76 -7.64
C SER A 366 -40.96 -54.46 -6.39
N ALA A 367 -42.07 -53.99 -5.77
CA ALA A 367 -43.08 -52.97 -6.10
C ALA A 367 -43.93 -52.45 -4.89
N SER A 368 -44.71 -51.37 -5.11
CA SER A 368 -46.09 -51.12 -4.59
C SER A 368 -46.34 -50.73 -3.10
N GLU A 369 -47.40 -49.97 -2.72
CA GLU A 369 -48.54 -49.38 -3.46
C GLU A 369 -49.26 -48.19 -2.75
N LYS A 370 -49.84 -47.24 -3.53
CA LYS A 370 -51.08 -46.40 -3.32
C LYS A 370 -51.27 -45.56 -2.03
N ASN A 371 -51.98 -44.42 -2.00
CA ASN A 371 -52.74 -43.60 -2.99
C ASN A 371 -52.63 -42.07 -2.59
N THR A 372 -53.44 -41.05 -2.90
CA THR A 372 -54.80 -40.85 -3.49
C THR A 372 -54.92 -39.46 -4.20
N SER A 373 -56.13 -38.99 -4.51
CA SER A 373 -56.55 -37.69 -5.11
C SER A 373 -57.10 -36.70 -4.03
N GLU A 374 -57.54 -35.44 -4.26
CA GLU A 374 -58.33 -34.81 -5.35
C GLU A 374 -58.00 -33.32 -5.67
N SER A 375 -58.79 -32.72 -6.57
CA SER A 375 -58.59 -31.44 -7.30
C SER A 375 -59.33 -30.22 -6.73
N SER A 376 -59.01 -29.01 -7.24
CA SER A 376 -59.94 -28.11 -7.99
C SER A 376 -59.24 -26.84 -8.49
N ALA A 377 -59.80 -26.12 -9.48
CA ALA A 377 -59.18 -24.92 -10.08
C ALA A 377 -60.18 -23.87 -10.65
N SER A 378 -59.85 -22.58 -10.51
CA SER A 378 -60.43 -21.38 -11.15
C SER A 378 -59.49 -20.18 -10.83
N GLN A 379 -59.06 -19.25 -11.70
CA GLN A 379 -59.79 -18.29 -12.57
C GLN A 379 -60.85 -17.46 -11.81
N SER A 380 -60.96 -16.13 -11.91
CA SER A 380 -60.07 -15.04 -12.39
C SER A 380 -60.46 -13.75 -11.61
N ASP A 381 -59.82 -12.57 -11.68
CA ASP A 381 -59.88 -11.57 -12.75
C ASP A 381 -59.00 -10.32 -12.45
N THR A 382 -58.88 -9.42 -13.43
CA THR A 382 -58.21 -8.10 -13.34
C THR A 382 -59.24 -6.96 -13.32
N ILE A 383 -58.98 -5.81 -12.67
CA ILE A 383 -59.25 -4.43 -13.18
C ILE A 383 -58.85 -3.31 -12.21
N GLN A 384 -58.32 -2.23 -12.79
CA GLN A 384 -58.14 -0.84 -12.33
C GLN A 384 -58.36 0.05 -13.59
N PRO A 385 -58.36 1.41 -13.56
CA PRO A 385 -58.54 2.38 -12.48
C PRO A 385 -59.54 3.52 -12.83
N SER A 386 -59.81 4.46 -11.89
CA SER A 386 -60.17 5.90 -12.10
C SER A 386 -60.57 6.53 -10.74
N VAL A 387 -60.64 7.84 -10.46
CA VAL A 387 -60.02 9.14 -10.88
C VAL A 387 -61.04 10.26 -10.55
N SER A 388 -60.56 11.48 -10.22
CA SER A 388 -61.31 12.72 -9.87
C SER A 388 -62.00 12.77 -8.49
N GLY A 389 -62.14 13.93 -7.83
CA GLY A 389 -61.50 15.23 -8.09
C GLY A 389 -62.18 16.44 -7.37
N GLU A 390 -61.39 17.49 -7.10
CA GLU A 390 -61.83 18.90 -6.85
C GLU A 390 -62.69 19.19 -5.57
N THR A 391 -62.83 20.43 -5.03
CA THR A 391 -62.25 21.76 -5.34
C THR A 391 -62.11 22.67 -4.08
N THR A 392 -61.19 23.64 -4.15
CA THR A 392 -61.07 24.97 -3.48
C THR A 392 -61.98 25.43 -2.32
N GLY A 393 -61.40 26.18 -1.37
CA GLY A 393 -62.12 27.13 -0.50
C GLY A 393 -61.20 28.12 0.23
N THR A 394 -61.19 29.40 -0.19
CA THR A 394 -60.28 30.45 0.34
C THR A 394 -61.06 31.54 1.09
N ALA A 395 -60.65 31.93 2.29
CA ALA A 395 -61.12 33.13 2.98
C ALA A 395 -60.09 33.63 4.02
N ALA A 396 -60.10 34.93 4.31
CA ALA A 396 -59.26 35.56 5.33
C ALA A 396 -60.01 36.68 6.06
N ALA A 397 -59.84 36.79 7.38
CA ALA A 397 -60.16 38.00 8.14
C ALA A 397 -59.46 38.06 9.51
N GLN A 398 -58.79 39.19 9.73
CA GLN A 398 -58.50 39.91 10.98
C GLN A 398 -58.99 39.35 12.33
N SER A 399 -58.07 39.29 13.30
CA SER A 399 -58.20 39.92 14.63
C SER A 399 -56.80 40.26 15.15
#